data_AF-A0A4P5QVU1-F1
#
_entry.id   AF-A0A4P5QVU1-F1
#
_cell.length_a   1.000
_cell.length_b   1.000
_cell.length_c   1.000
_cell.angle_alpha   90.00
_cell.angle_beta   90.00
_cell.angle_gamma   90.00
#
_symmetry.space_group_name_H-M   'P 1'
#
loop_
_entity.id
_entity.type
_entity.pdbx_description
1 polymer ?
#
loop_
_entity_poly.entity_id
_entity_poly.type
_entity_poly.pdbx_seq_one_letter_code
_entity_poly.pdbx_strand_id
1 'polypeptide(L)'
;MPAIKRRPHPWEERPGAGAKQFALKTKGNPIGVAEYQLQPKLPADIKGKLPTAKQLAEAWKKGFVETQTTDPRGPDGGAICVNRGNAWDSYGRTCNATARSLSTEAYAGSQIGFRLARIATGDSPW
;
A
#
# COMPACT_ATOMS: atom_id res chain seq x y z
N MET A 1 -48.12 -25.80 6.69
CA MET A 1 -46.88 -25.05 7.02
C MET A 1 -46.33 -24.48 5.71
N PRO A 2 -46.42 -23.17 5.42
CA PRO A 2 -45.87 -22.64 4.17
C PRO A 2 -44.35 -22.41 4.29
N ALA A 3 -43.61 -22.80 3.26
CA ALA A 3 -42.16 -22.60 3.18
C ALA A 3 -41.82 -21.10 3.13
N ILE A 4 -40.93 -20.66 4.02
CA ILE A 4 -40.41 -19.28 4.06
C ILE A 4 -39.50 -19.10 2.84
N LYS A 5 -39.99 -18.42 1.81
CA LYS A 5 -39.16 -17.98 0.68
C LYS A 5 -38.18 -16.91 1.18
N ARG A 6 -36.89 -17.22 1.19
CA ARG A 6 -35.83 -16.24 1.50
C ARG A 6 -35.91 -15.09 0.51
N ARG A 7 -36.01 -13.85 1.01
CA ARG A 7 -35.78 -12.65 0.19
C ARG A 7 -34.28 -12.53 -0.06
N PRO A 8 -33.82 -12.36 -1.31
CA PRO A 8 -32.40 -12.15 -1.58
C PRO A 8 -31.94 -10.80 -1.03
N HIS A 9 -30.70 -10.76 -0.54
CA HIS A 9 -30.09 -9.56 0.00
C HIS A 9 -29.66 -8.61 -1.14
N PRO A 10 -29.65 -7.28 -0.92
CA PRO A 10 -29.50 -6.26 -1.97
C PRO A 10 -28.18 -6.28 -2.76
N TRP A 11 -27.24 -7.15 -2.42
CA TRP A 11 -25.89 -7.22 -2.99
C TRP A 11 -25.63 -8.52 -3.76
N GLU A 12 -26.62 -9.40 -3.89
CA GLU A 12 -26.52 -10.63 -4.65
C GLU A 12 -27.20 -10.42 -6.02
N GLU A 13 -26.40 -10.54 -7.08
CA GLU A 13 -26.70 -10.35 -8.52
C GLU A 13 -26.60 -8.93 -9.11
N ARG A 14 -25.36 -8.52 -9.44
CA ARG A 14 -25.05 -7.94 -10.76
C ARG A 14 -23.71 -8.48 -11.28
N PRO A 15 -23.65 -9.15 -12.44
CA PRO A 15 -22.40 -9.41 -13.13
C PRO A 15 -21.91 -8.08 -13.72
N GLY A 16 -20.78 -7.57 -13.23
CA GLY A 16 -20.21 -6.30 -13.66
C GLY A 16 -19.84 -5.42 -12.48
N ALA A 17 -18.65 -5.66 -11.93
CA ALA A 17 -18.04 -4.80 -10.94
C ALA A 17 -17.97 -3.36 -11.45
N GLY A 18 -18.49 -2.42 -10.67
CA GLY A 18 -18.44 -0.99 -10.98
C GLY A 18 -18.75 -0.16 -9.75
N ALA A 19 -17.91 -0.23 -8.72
CA ALA A 19 -17.97 0.73 -7.63
C ALA A 19 -17.64 2.12 -8.17
N LYS A 20 -18.65 2.97 -8.38
CA LYS A 20 -18.46 4.41 -8.60
C LYS A 20 -18.65 5.13 -7.28
N GLN A 21 -17.56 5.59 -6.70
CA GLN A 21 -17.58 6.65 -5.68
C GLN A 21 -16.97 7.89 -6.34
N PHE A 22 -17.72 9.00 -6.41
CA PHE A 22 -17.20 10.29 -6.86
C PHE A 22 -17.50 11.37 -5.79
N ALA A 23 -16.48 12.16 -5.50
CA ALA A 23 -16.37 13.08 -4.37
C ALA A 23 -17.38 14.26 -4.38
N LEU A 24 -17.62 14.80 -3.18
CA LEU A 24 -18.52 15.91 -2.86
C LEU A 24 -18.23 17.17 -3.71
N LYS A 25 -19.17 17.55 -4.58
CA LYS A 25 -19.06 18.70 -5.50
C LYS A 25 -19.21 20.09 -4.85
N THR A 26 -19.33 20.20 -3.52
CA THR A 26 -19.90 21.41 -2.88
C THR A 26 -18.99 22.15 -1.91
N LYS A 27 -17.66 21.94 -1.90
CA LYS A 27 -16.76 22.72 -1.03
C LYS A 27 -15.94 23.73 -1.84
N GLY A 28 -15.95 25.01 -1.41
CA GLY A 28 -15.28 26.14 -2.09
C GLY A 28 -13.75 26.09 -2.18
N ASN A 29 -13.12 25.06 -1.62
CA ASN A 29 -11.73 24.68 -1.90
C ASN A 29 -11.72 23.17 -2.18
N PRO A 30 -11.94 22.71 -3.41
CA PRO A 30 -11.80 21.30 -3.73
C PRO A 30 -10.31 20.95 -3.70
N ILE A 31 -9.91 20.08 -2.76
CA ILE A 31 -8.64 19.36 -2.87
C ILE A 31 -8.72 18.64 -4.22
N GLY A 32 -7.85 19.02 -5.17
CA GLY A 32 -7.95 18.66 -6.57
C GLY A 32 -7.96 17.15 -6.79
N VAL A 33 -9.15 16.57 -6.79
CA VAL A 33 -9.36 15.21 -7.30
C VAL A 33 -9.43 15.36 -8.80
N ALA A 34 -8.30 15.17 -9.47
CA ALA A 34 -8.27 15.06 -10.91
C ALA A 34 -9.04 13.79 -11.31
N GLU A 35 -10.12 13.96 -12.07
CA GLU A 35 -10.83 12.85 -12.69
C GLU A 35 -10.00 12.37 -13.89
N TYR A 36 -9.32 11.23 -13.74
CA TYR A 36 -8.54 10.65 -14.82
C TYR A 36 -9.45 9.80 -15.71
N GLN A 37 -9.85 10.34 -16.85
CA GLN A 37 -10.53 9.58 -17.90
C GLN A 37 -9.47 8.90 -18.77
N LEU A 38 -9.44 7.56 -18.74
CA LEU A 38 -8.55 6.75 -19.57
C LEU A 38 -8.88 6.98 -21.04
N GLN A 39 -8.01 7.70 -21.76
CA GLN A 39 -8.15 7.89 -23.20
C GLN A 39 -7.44 6.75 -23.95
N PRO A 40 -8.06 6.15 -24.97
CA PRO A 40 -7.44 5.08 -25.76
C PRO A 40 -6.26 5.55 -26.62
N LYS A 41 -6.05 6.86 -26.74
CA LYS A 41 -4.96 7.47 -27.49
C LYS A 41 -4.28 8.51 -26.63
N LEU A 42 -2.95 8.52 -26.68
CA LEU A 42 -2.14 9.50 -25.98
C LEU A 42 -2.36 10.90 -26.61
N PRO A 43 -2.77 11.91 -25.83
CA PRO A 43 -2.87 13.29 -26.28
C PRO A 43 -1.57 13.76 -26.97
N ALA A 44 -1.72 14.50 -28.06
CA ALA A 44 -0.60 14.86 -28.95
C ALA A 44 0.46 15.74 -28.25
N ASP A 45 0.03 16.52 -27.26
CA ASP A 45 0.83 17.45 -26.46
C ASP A 45 1.78 16.76 -25.46
N ILE A 46 1.51 15.50 -25.09
CA ILE A 46 2.35 14.66 -24.23
C ILE A 46 3.03 13.50 -24.98
N LYS A 47 2.70 13.32 -26.26
CA LYS A 47 3.35 12.35 -27.14
C LYS A 47 4.82 12.71 -27.33
N GLY A 48 5.73 11.84 -26.89
CA GLY A 48 7.17 12.05 -26.91
C GLY A 48 7.76 12.74 -25.67
N LYS A 49 6.92 13.27 -24.76
CA LYS A 49 7.36 13.77 -23.44
C LYS A 49 7.32 12.71 -22.35
N LEU A 50 6.59 11.61 -22.59
CA LEU A 50 6.56 10.48 -21.67
C LEU A 50 7.90 9.74 -21.69
N PRO A 51 8.44 9.37 -20.52
CA PRO A 51 9.57 8.47 -20.44
C PRO A 51 9.28 7.18 -21.20
N THR A 52 10.26 6.70 -21.95
CA THR A 52 10.18 5.37 -22.56
C THR A 52 10.15 4.29 -21.48
N ALA A 53 9.59 3.12 -21.81
CA ALA A 53 9.59 1.97 -20.89
C ALA A 53 11.01 1.62 -20.41
N LYS A 54 12.02 1.80 -21.26
CA LYS A 54 13.43 1.59 -20.92
C LYS A 54 13.91 2.58 -19.85
N GLN A 55 13.59 3.87 -20.00
CA GLN A 55 13.94 4.90 -19.02
C GLN A 55 13.25 4.67 -17.68
N LEU A 56 12.00 4.21 -17.68
CA LEU A 56 11.30 3.82 -16.45
C LEU A 56 11.95 2.62 -15.77
N ALA A 57 12.29 1.57 -16.53
CA ALA A 57 12.96 0.40 -16.00
C ALA A 57 14.36 0.72 -15.43
N GLU A 58 15.10 1.61 -16.08
CA GLU A 58 16.41 2.07 -15.62
C GLU A 58 16.31 2.92 -14.35
N ALA A 59 15.34 3.83 -14.27
CA ALA A 59 15.05 4.59 -13.06
C ALA A 59 14.64 3.66 -11.90
N TRP A 60 13.83 2.63 -12.19
CA TRP A 60 13.43 1.64 -11.20
C TRP A 60 14.62 0.82 -10.68
N LYS A 61 15.48 0.33 -11.58
CA LYS A 61 16.73 -0.36 -11.22
C LYS A 61 17.68 0.53 -10.41
N LYS A 62 17.73 1.83 -10.71
CA LYS A 62 18.56 2.78 -9.96
C LYS A 62 18.02 3.03 -8.55
N GLY A 63 16.70 3.03 -8.39
CA GLY A 63 16.04 3.25 -7.10
C GLY A 63 15.91 1.98 -6.24
N PHE A 64 15.96 0.80 -6.86
CA PHE A 64 15.87 -0.48 -6.17
C PHE A 64 17.10 -1.31 -6.51
N VAL A 65 18.06 -1.30 -5.59
CA VAL A 65 19.17 -2.25 -5.63
C VAL A 65 18.66 -3.54 -4.98
N GLU A 66 18.36 -4.54 -5.79
CA GLU A 66 18.11 -5.90 -5.30
C GLU A 66 19.47 -6.52 -4.93
N THR A 67 19.90 -6.27 -3.70
CA THR A 67 21.07 -6.93 -3.11
C THR A 67 20.62 -8.06 -2.22
N GLN A 68 21.08 -9.27 -2.53
CA GLN A 68 21.00 -10.38 -1.59
C GLN A 68 21.98 -10.10 -0.45
N THR A 69 21.45 -9.64 0.68
CA THR A 69 22.21 -9.29 1.88
C THR A 69 21.88 -10.28 2.98
N THR A 70 22.91 -10.87 3.59
CA THR A 70 22.78 -11.66 4.83
C THR A 70 22.56 -10.69 6.00
N ASP A 71 21.53 -10.94 6.81
CA ASP A 71 21.15 -10.12 7.97
C ASP A 71 21.17 -8.60 7.75
N PRO A 72 20.33 -8.09 6.82
CA PRO A 72 20.27 -6.67 6.52
C PRO A 72 19.78 -5.87 7.73
N ARG A 73 20.59 -4.91 8.18
CA ARG A 73 20.26 -4.01 9.32
C ARG A 73 19.35 -2.85 8.94
N GLY A 74 19.09 -2.65 7.65
CA GLY A 74 18.42 -1.46 7.13
C GLY A 74 19.40 -0.29 6.95
N PRO A 75 18.90 0.93 6.69
CA PRO A 75 19.73 2.12 6.61
C PRO A 75 20.32 2.48 7.99
N ASP A 76 21.49 3.14 7.99
CA ASP A 76 22.19 3.55 9.22
C ASP A 76 21.41 4.58 10.07
N GLY A 77 20.38 5.20 9.50
CA GLY A 77 19.47 6.10 10.21
C GLY A 77 18.27 6.55 9.38
N GLY A 78 17.30 7.16 10.04
CA GLY A 78 16.11 7.75 9.43
C GLY A 78 15.10 8.20 10.47
N ALA A 79 14.19 9.11 10.12
CA ALA A 79 13.16 9.60 11.04
C ALA A 79 12.02 8.60 11.29
N ILE A 80 12.05 7.43 10.65
CA ILE A 80 10.94 6.48 10.54
C ILE A 80 11.44 5.07 10.80
N CYS A 81 10.80 4.39 11.74
CA CYS A 81 10.94 2.97 12.00
C CYS A 81 9.93 2.15 11.20
N VAL A 82 10.31 0.92 10.86
CA VAL A 82 9.42 -0.02 10.17
C VAL A 82 8.76 -0.95 11.18
N ASN A 83 7.44 -1.03 11.12
CA ASN A 83 6.63 -1.93 11.92
C ASN A 83 6.02 -3.03 11.02
N ARG A 84 5.81 -4.22 11.60
CA ARG A 84 5.35 -5.41 10.87
C ARG A 84 4.13 -6.02 11.53
N GLY A 85 3.35 -6.79 10.76
CA GLY A 85 2.20 -7.54 11.26
C GLY A 85 0.91 -6.72 11.42
N ASN A 86 0.99 -5.39 11.42
CA ASN A 86 -0.15 -4.48 11.63
C ASN A 86 -0.88 -4.75 12.97
N ALA A 87 -2.07 -4.19 13.15
CA ALA A 87 -2.78 -4.14 14.43
C ALA A 87 -4.22 -4.67 14.33
N TRP A 88 -4.92 -4.66 15.46
CA TRP A 88 -6.30 -5.15 15.61
C TRP A 88 -7.34 -4.35 14.81
N ASP A 89 -7.05 -3.09 14.50
CA ASP A 89 -7.91 -2.18 13.73
C ASP A 89 -7.59 -2.18 12.22
N SER A 90 -6.58 -2.96 11.81
CA SER A 90 -6.07 -2.95 10.43
C SER A 90 -6.90 -3.85 9.50
N TYR A 91 -6.94 -3.50 8.22
CA TYR A 91 -7.60 -4.34 7.21
C TYR A 91 -6.87 -5.70 7.09
N GLY A 92 -7.62 -6.81 7.07
CA GLY A 92 -7.01 -8.15 7.02
C GLY A 92 -6.04 -8.36 5.85
N ARG A 93 -6.22 -7.66 4.73
CA ARG A 93 -5.33 -7.73 3.54
C ARG A 93 -3.93 -7.19 3.83
N THR A 94 -3.78 -6.26 4.76
CA THR A 94 -2.49 -5.70 5.17
C THR A 94 -1.85 -6.48 6.32
N CYS A 95 -2.57 -7.38 6.99
CA CYS A 95 -2.06 -8.23 8.06
C CYS A 95 -1.31 -9.45 7.49
N ASN A 96 -0.26 -9.20 6.71
CA ASN A 96 0.53 -10.24 6.07
C ASN A 96 2.03 -10.06 6.34
N ALA A 97 2.79 -11.13 6.08
CA ALA A 97 4.22 -11.19 6.37
C ALA A 97 5.08 -10.26 5.50
N THR A 98 4.57 -9.61 4.47
CA THR A 98 5.33 -8.69 3.60
C THR A 98 4.99 -7.22 3.84
N ALA A 99 3.85 -6.92 4.47
CA ALA A 99 3.35 -5.55 4.66
C ALA A 99 4.16 -4.71 5.66
N ARG A 100 4.73 -3.61 5.19
CA ARG A 100 5.55 -2.69 6.00
C ARG A 100 4.74 -1.45 6.34
N SER A 101 4.61 -1.16 7.62
CA SER A 101 3.99 0.07 8.11
C SER A 101 5.08 0.98 8.69
N LEU A 102 4.85 2.28 8.62
CA LEU A 102 5.84 3.30 8.97
C LEU A 102 5.37 4.09 10.18
N SER A 103 6.27 4.34 11.13
CA SER A 103 5.98 5.22 12.26
C SER A 103 7.23 5.99 12.65
N THR A 104 7.05 7.21 13.15
CA THR A 104 8.15 7.95 13.75
C THR A 104 8.61 7.27 15.03
N GLU A 105 9.88 7.42 15.40
CA GLU A 105 10.44 6.85 16.64
C GLU A 105 9.65 7.26 17.89
N ALA A 106 9.09 8.47 17.93
CA ALA A 106 8.32 8.99 19.05
C ALA A 106 6.86 8.49 19.12
N TYR A 107 6.38 7.72 18.13
CA TYR A 107 4.98 7.33 18.06
C TYR A 107 4.66 6.17 19.02
N ALA A 108 3.79 6.40 20.00
CA ALA A 108 3.36 5.43 21.00
C ALA A 108 1.82 5.28 21.03
N GLY A 109 1.27 4.72 19.95
CA GLY A 109 -0.16 4.41 19.85
C GLY A 109 -0.53 3.05 20.49
N SER A 110 -1.82 2.84 20.79
CA SER A 110 -2.33 1.54 21.29
C SER A 110 -2.34 0.43 20.23
N GLN A 111 -2.12 0.79 18.96
CA GLN A 111 -2.03 -0.11 17.81
C GLN A 111 -0.59 -0.60 17.53
N ILE A 112 0.42 -0.10 18.25
CA ILE A 112 1.82 -0.47 18.02
C ILE A 112 2.42 -1.11 19.28
N GLY A 113 3.23 -2.14 19.08
CA GLY A 113 4.00 -2.81 20.13
C GLY A 113 5.26 -3.43 19.54
N PHE A 114 5.99 -4.21 20.34
CA PHE A 114 7.23 -4.87 19.91
C PHE A 114 7.29 -6.33 20.37
N ARG A 115 8.16 -7.10 19.72
CA ARG A 115 8.53 -8.46 20.12
C ARG A 115 10.04 -8.53 20.29
N LEU A 116 10.49 -9.26 21.29
CA LEU A 116 11.91 -9.46 21.54
C LEU A 116 12.48 -10.55 20.61
N ALA A 117 13.69 -10.31 20.12
CA ALA A 117 14.50 -11.31 19.42
C ALA A 117 15.85 -11.43 20.13
N ARG A 118 16.44 -12.63 20.12
CA ARG A 118 17.74 -12.93 20.73
C ARG A 118 18.62 -13.59 19.68
N ILE A 119 19.89 -13.19 19.63
CA ILE A 119 20.93 -13.84 18.83
C ILE A 119 21.56 -14.96 19.69
N ALA A 120 21.77 -16.14 19.11
CA ALA A 120 22.46 -17.22 19.80
C ALA A 120 23.92 -16.83 20.05
N THR A 121 24.39 -17.00 21.28
CA THR A 121 25.66 -16.45 21.79
C THR A 121 26.93 -17.00 21.12
N GLY A 122 26.81 -17.84 20.09
CA GLY A 122 27.95 -18.40 19.31
C GLY A 122 28.18 -17.74 17.95
N ASP A 123 27.25 -16.91 17.46
CA ASP A 123 27.32 -16.28 16.13
C ASP A 123 27.62 -14.77 16.22
N SER A 124 28.21 -14.30 17.32
CA SER A 124 28.61 -12.90 17.47
C SER A 124 29.87 -12.62 16.64
N PRO A 125 29.85 -11.62 15.72
CA PRO A 125 31.07 -11.07 15.13
C PRO A 125 31.74 -10.01 16.02
N TRP A 126 31.39 -9.94 17.31
CA TRP A 126 31.94 -9.04 18.33
C TRP A 126 32.60 -9.83 19.44
#